data_AF-A0A661BVG6-F1
#
_entry.id   AF-A0A661BVG6-F1
#
_cell.length_a   1.000
_cell.length_b   1.000
_cell.length_c   1.000
_cell.angle_alpha   90.00
_cell.angle_beta   90.00
_cell.angle_gamma   90.00
#
_symmetry.space_group_name_H-M   'P 1'
#
loop_
_entity.id
_entity.type
_entity.pdbx_description
1 polymer ?
#
loop_
_entity_poly.entity_id
_entity_poly.type
_entity_poly.pdbx_seq_one_letter_code
_entity_poly.pdbx_strand_id
1 'polypeptide(L)'
;RYLDAIQKRLEKISYSPEKDASKLAQLKPLWDEWMQLTEKNSTSDNISEELDEFHWMLEEFRVSLFAQELKTAMPVSETRLSKQLKTIRKG
;
A
#
# COMPACT_ATOMS: atom_id res chain seq x y z
N ARG A 1 -10.10 -10.31 -4.46
CA ARG A 1 -9.47 -9.10 -5.03
C ARG A 1 -7.98 -9.01 -4.75
N TYR A 2 -7.53 -8.84 -3.50
CA TYR A 2 -6.10 -8.66 -3.21
C TYR A 2 -5.27 -9.90 -3.55
N LEU A 3 -5.77 -11.10 -3.26
CA LEU A 3 -5.14 -12.36 -3.69
C LEU A 3 -5.07 -12.46 -5.23
N ASP A 4 -6.14 -12.10 -5.94
CA ASP A 4 -6.14 -12.07 -7.42
C ASP A 4 -5.11 -11.07 -7.97
N ALA A 5 -4.90 -9.94 -7.28
CA ALA A 5 -3.88 -8.97 -7.65
C ALA A 5 -2.47 -9.52 -7.46
N ILE A 6 -2.23 -10.30 -6.40
CA ILE A 6 -0.97 -11.01 -6.17
C ILE A 6 -0.75 -12.04 -7.27
N GLN A 7 -1.76 -12.84 -7.61
CA GLN A 7 -1.65 -13.83 -8.70
C GLN A 7 -1.27 -13.14 -10.02
N LYS A 8 -1.95 -12.05 -10.39
CA LYS A 8 -1.63 -11.27 -11.60
C LYS A 8 -0.24 -10.65 -11.57
N ARG A 9 0.27 -10.27 -10.40
CA ARG A 9 1.66 -9.81 -10.24
C ARG A 9 2.64 -10.95 -10.54
N LEU A 10 2.41 -12.13 -9.97
CA LEU A 10 3.24 -13.33 -10.18
C LEU A 10 3.25 -13.78 -11.65
N GLU A 11 2.13 -13.64 -12.35
CA GLU A 11 2.07 -13.87 -13.80
C GLU A 11 2.92 -12.86 -14.58
N LYS A 12 2.88 -11.57 -14.22
CA LYS A 12 3.56 -10.50 -14.97
C LYS A 12 5.05 -10.37 -14.65
N ILE A 13 5.48 -10.69 -13.43
CA ILE A 13 6.89 -10.54 -13.00
C ILE A 13 7.84 -11.44 -13.80
N SER A 14 7.37 -12.60 -14.24
CA SER A 14 8.17 -13.52 -15.07
C SER A 14 8.51 -12.93 -16.44
N TYR A 15 7.64 -12.08 -16.99
CA TYR A 15 7.83 -11.44 -18.30
C TYR A 15 8.46 -10.05 -18.21
N SER A 16 8.38 -9.37 -17.07
CA SER A 16 8.85 -7.99 -16.92
C SER A 16 9.29 -7.67 -15.49
N PRO A 17 10.38 -8.27 -14.99
CA PRO A 17 10.84 -8.09 -13.61
C PRO A 17 11.26 -6.65 -13.32
N GLU A 18 11.86 -5.94 -14.28
CA GLU A 18 12.26 -4.53 -14.13
C GLU A 18 11.05 -3.61 -13.86
N LYS A 19 9.93 -3.85 -14.56
CA LYS A 19 8.69 -3.08 -14.35
C LYS A 19 8.07 -3.38 -13.00
N ASP A 20 8.13 -4.64 -12.56
CA ASP A 20 7.70 -5.01 -11.22
C ASP A 20 8.54 -4.31 -10.14
N ALA A 21 9.87 -4.36 -10.28
CA ALA A 21 10.81 -3.71 -9.37
C ALA A 21 10.57 -2.20 -9.27
N SER A 22 10.35 -1.52 -10.41
CA SER A 22 10.01 -0.09 -10.44
C SER A 22 8.70 0.25 -9.70
N LYS A 23 7.68 -0.60 -9.83
CA LYS A 23 6.42 -0.44 -9.07
C LYS A 23 6.60 -0.75 -7.59
N LEU A 24 7.38 -1.78 -7.27
CA LEU A 24 7.70 -2.15 -5.89
C LEU A 24 8.47 -1.03 -5.19
N ALA A 25 9.35 -0.33 -5.89
CA ALA A 25 10.09 0.82 -5.35
C ALA A 25 9.17 1.98 -4.91
N GLN A 26 7.98 2.12 -5.51
CA GLN A 26 6.97 3.12 -5.08
C GLN A 26 6.20 2.65 -3.84
N LEU A 27 5.92 1.35 -3.75
CA LEU A 27 5.15 0.78 -2.64
C LEU A 27 5.98 0.60 -1.36
N LYS A 28 7.21 0.07 -1.51
CA LYS A 28 8.02 -0.44 -0.41
C LYS A 28 8.27 0.59 0.69
N PRO A 29 8.65 1.86 0.39
CA PRO A 29 8.87 2.86 1.43
C PRO A 29 7.61 3.14 2.26
N LEU A 30 6.42 3.17 1.63
CA LEU A 30 5.16 3.42 2.32
C LEU A 30 4.77 2.24 3.22
N TRP A 31 5.04 1.02 2.77
CA TRP A 31 4.80 -0.20 3.53
C TRP A 31 5.71 -0.30 4.75
N ASP A 32 7.00 -0.05 4.58
CA ASP A 32 7.99 -0.10 5.66
C ASP A 32 7.66 0.94 6.75
N GLU A 33 7.22 2.12 6.35
CA GLU A 33 6.80 3.18 7.27
C GLU A 33 5.53 2.82 8.05
N TRP A 34 4.53 2.24 7.38
CA TRP A 34 3.35 1.72 8.08
C TRP A 34 3.73 0.66 9.11
N MET A 35 4.56 -0.32 8.74
CA MET A 35 5.00 -1.37 9.65
C MET A 35 5.70 -0.79 10.90
N GLN A 36 6.62 0.17 10.70
CA GLN A 36 7.29 0.84 11.81
C GLN A 36 6.34 1.62 12.73
N LEU A 37 5.33 2.29 12.16
CA LEU A 37 4.35 3.03 12.96
C LEU A 37 3.44 2.08 13.74
N THR A 38 3.02 0.97 13.15
CA THR A 38 2.20 -0.04 13.81
C THR A 38 2.93 -0.69 14.98
N GLU A 39 4.22 -1.02 14.81
CA GLU A 39 5.04 -1.57 15.90
C GLU A 39 5.16 -0.58 17.07
N LYS A 40 5.38 0.71 16.77
CA LYS A 40 5.56 1.76 17.78
C LYS A 40 4.28 2.14 18.52
N ASN A 41 3.13 2.03 17.88
CA ASN A 41 1.85 2.56 18.37
C ASN A 41 0.83 1.48 18.75
N SER A 42 1.29 0.25 18.99
CA SER A 42 0.45 -0.92 19.34
C SER A 42 -0.43 -0.77 20.59
N THR A 43 -0.36 0.35 21.31
CA THR A 43 -1.10 0.61 22.55
C THR A 43 -2.00 1.86 22.51
N SER A 44 -2.09 2.58 21.39
CA SER A 44 -2.91 3.81 21.27
C SER A 44 -4.11 3.57 20.36
N ASP A 45 -5.31 3.56 20.93
CA ASP A 45 -6.56 3.24 20.21
C ASP A 45 -6.85 4.20 19.05
N ASN A 46 -6.62 5.51 19.22
CA ASN A 46 -6.87 6.48 18.14
C ASN A 46 -5.96 6.19 16.94
N ILE A 47 -4.63 6.10 17.18
CA ILE A 47 -3.63 5.86 16.12
C ILE A 47 -3.87 4.51 15.41
N SER A 48 -4.46 3.55 16.11
CA SER A 48 -4.82 2.26 15.52
C SER A 48 -5.81 2.40 14.36
N GLU A 49 -6.81 3.28 14.46
CA GLU A 49 -7.80 3.46 13.39
C GLU A 49 -7.20 4.09 12.13
N GLU A 50 -6.35 5.12 12.25
CA GLU A 50 -5.73 5.71 11.06
C GLU A 50 -4.67 4.81 10.42
N LEU A 51 -4.00 3.97 11.21
CA LEU A 51 -3.09 2.93 10.69
C LEU A 51 -3.83 1.82 9.96
N ASP A 52 -5.02 1.44 10.43
CA ASP A 52 -5.88 0.48 9.74
C ASP A 52 -6.43 1.06 8.42
N GLU A 53 -6.85 2.32 8.42
CA GLU A 53 -7.24 3.01 7.19
C GLU A 53 -6.07 3.04 6.20
N PHE A 54 -4.86 3.39 6.67
CA PHE A 54 -3.67 3.43 5.84
C PHE A 54 -3.33 2.06 5.23
N HIS A 55 -3.48 0.98 6.00
CA HIS A 55 -3.30 -0.38 5.52
C HIS A 55 -4.24 -0.69 4.33
N TRP A 56 -5.53 -0.36 4.45
CA TRP A 56 -6.46 -0.57 3.33
C TRP A 56 -6.12 0.30 2.12
N MET A 57 -5.65 1.53 2.33
CA MET A 57 -5.16 2.36 1.24
C MET A 57 -3.94 1.75 0.54
N LEU A 58 -3.00 1.15 1.29
CA LEU A 58 -1.85 0.43 0.72
C LEU A 58 -2.31 -0.74 -0.15
N GLU A 59 -3.29 -1.52 0.30
CA GLU A 59 -3.85 -2.62 -0.48
C GLU A 59 -4.50 -2.15 -1.79
N GLU A 60 -5.26 -1.07 -1.76
CA GLU A 60 -5.82 -0.48 -2.99
C GLU A 60 -4.73 0.06 -3.93
N PHE A 61 -3.65 0.64 -3.39
CA PHE A 61 -2.49 1.05 -4.19
C PHE A 61 -1.73 -0.15 -4.80
N ARG A 62 -1.64 -1.27 -4.08
CA ARG A 62 -1.09 -2.52 -4.63
C ARG A 62 -1.92 -2.99 -5.84
N VAL A 63 -3.24 -2.96 -5.74
CA VAL A 63 -4.12 -3.31 -6.86
C VAL A 63 -3.91 -2.36 -8.03
N SER A 64 -3.81 -1.05 -7.81
CA SER A 64 -3.59 -0.08 -8.88
C SER A 64 -2.22 -0.21 -9.57
N LEU A 65 -1.18 -0.61 -8.83
CA LEU A 65 0.14 -0.84 -9.40
C LEU A 65 0.20 -2.13 -10.22
N PHE A 66 -0.27 -3.25 -9.66
CA PHE A 66 0.02 -4.58 -10.21
C PHE A 66 -1.14 -5.19 -11.02
N ALA A 67 -2.38 -4.78 -10.76
CA ALA A 67 -3.57 -5.42 -11.30
C ALA A 67 -4.68 -4.42 -11.65
N GLN A 68 -4.36 -3.39 -12.44
CA GLN A 68 -5.29 -2.31 -12.87
C GLN A 68 -6.63 -2.82 -13.43
N GLU A 69 -6.60 -3.95 -14.12
CA GLU A 69 -7.78 -4.62 -14.68
C GLU A 69 -8.82 -5.06 -13.64
N LEU A 70 -8.41 -5.28 -12.38
CA LEU A 70 -9.32 -5.65 -11.29
C LEU A 70 -10.14 -4.47 -10.77
N LYS A 71 -9.76 -3.23 -11.12
CA LYS A 71 -10.29 -1.97 -10.60
C LYS A 71 -10.13 -1.83 -9.08
N THR A 72 -9.93 -0.62 -8.61
CA THR A 72 -9.86 -0.32 -7.17
C THR A 72 -11.25 0.05 -6.63
N ALA A 73 -11.49 -0.18 -5.33
CA ALA A 73 -12.67 0.33 -4.65
C ALA A 73 -12.64 1.86 -4.56
N MET A 74 -11.45 2.43 -4.42
CA MET A 74 -11.20 3.86 -4.39
C MET A 74 -9.89 4.20 -5.11
N PRO A 75 -9.77 5.38 -5.73
CA PRO A 75 -8.51 5.80 -6.32
C PRO A 75 -7.50 6.11 -5.21
N VAL A 76 -6.43 5.31 -5.14
CA VAL A 76 -5.27 5.55 -4.28
C VAL A 76 -4.02 5.74 -5.14
N SER A 77 -3.26 6.77 -4.80
CA SER A 77 -1.96 7.10 -5.38
C SER A 77 -0.93 7.29 -4.29
N GLU A 78 0.35 7.22 -4.66
CA GLU A 78 1.49 7.49 -3.78
C GLU A 78 1.35 8.85 -3.07
N THR A 79 0.91 9.88 -3.79
CA THR A 79 0.69 11.22 -3.23
C THR A 79 -0.38 11.23 -2.14
N ARG A 80 -1.46 10.44 -2.32
CA ARG A 80 -2.55 10.35 -1.33
C ARG A 80 -2.09 9.61 -0.08
N LEU A 81 -1.36 8.51 -0.23
CA LEU A 81 -0.73 7.78 0.87
C LEU A 81 0.27 8.69 1.61
N SER A 82 1.15 9.39 0.90
CA SER A 82 2.12 10.30 1.49
C SER A 82 1.47 11.42 2.33
N LYS A 83 0.27 11.87 1.95
CA LYS A 83 -0.49 12.84 2.75
C LYS A 83 -1.07 12.20 4.01
N GLN A 84 -1.69 11.02 3.90
CA GLN A 84 -2.23 10.31 5.06
C GLN A 84 -1.14 9.96 6.07
N LEU A 85 0.02 9.49 5.60
CA LEU A 85 1.16 9.18 6.45
C LEU A 85 1.65 10.41 7.24
N LYS A 86 1.61 11.61 6.62
CA LYS A 86 1.93 12.87 7.31
C LYS A 86 0.90 13.25 8.37
N THR A 87 -0.37 12.88 8.19
CA THR A 87 -1.41 13.09 9.20
C THR A 87 -1.18 12.18 10.40
N ILE A 88 -0.93 10.88 10.17
CA ILE A 88 -0.68 9.89 11.21
C ILE A 88 0.53 10.28 12.07
N ARG A 89 1.60 10.79 11.46
CA ARG A 89 2.80 11.24 12.20
C ARG A 89 2.61 12.50 13.05
N LYS A 90 1.50 13.24 12.87
CA LYS A 90 1.22 14.49 13.59
C LYS A 90 0.27 14.29 14.76
N GLY A 91 -0.53 13.22 14.74
CA GLY A 91 -1.34 12.78 15.89
C GLY A 91 -0.46 12.06 16.89
#